data_AF-A0A497GHN1-F1
#
_entry.id   AF-A0A497GHN1-F1
#
_cell.length_a   1.000
_cell.length_b   1.000
_cell.length_c   1.000
_cell.angle_alpha   90.00
_cell.angle_beta   90.00
_cell.angle_gamma   90.00
#
_symmetry.space_group_name_H-M   'P 1'
#
loop_
_entity.id
_entity.type
_entity.pdbx_description
1 polymer ?
#
loop_
_entity_poly.entity_id
_entity_poly.type
_entity_poly.pdbx_seq_one_letter_code
_entity_poly.pdbx_strand_id
1 'polypeptide(L)'
;PHLETILEVPKGSIIAHFERTDLRKAREILGDHVILMGGISPAHFIHGTPRKVYDEVCKLLNDVKEPGGFIFAGSSVAGIPDETRPENLRAAIDAVKKCGKY
;
A
#
# COMPACT_ATOMS: atom_id res chain seq x y z
N PRO A 1 14.71 0.84 -9.14
CA PRO A 1 16.15 1.20 -9.04
C PRO A 1 16.31 2.34 -8.02
N HIS A 2 17.35 2.31 -7.19
CA HIS A 2 17.59 3.28 -6.10
C HIS A 2 16.69 3.11 -4.85
N LEU A 3 16.24 1.88 -4.52
CA LEU A 3 15.54 1.69 -3.22
C LEU A 3 16.54 1.83 -2.07
N GLU A 4 17.73 1.26 -2.24
CA GLU A 4 18.80 1.21 -1.25
C GLU A 4 19.31 2.62 -0.88
N THR A 5 19.30 3.58 -1.81
CA THR A 5 19.74 4.96 -1.55
C THR A 5 18.80 5.69 -0.58
N ILE A 6 17.56 5.22 -0.40
CA ILE A 6 16.65 5.75 0.62
C ILE A 6 17.21 5.50 2.04
N LEU A 7 18.04 4.47 2.23
CA LEU A 7 18.67 4.17 3.51
C LEU A 7 19.72 5.22 3.92
N GLU A 8 20.15 6.09 3.01
CA GLU A 8 21.11 7.18 3.30
C GLU A 8 20.48 8.32 4.10
N VAL A 9 19.14 8.48 4.07
CA VAL A 9 18.46 9.45 4.94
C VAL A 9 18.37 8.92 6.37
N PRO A 10 18.29 9.79 7.40
CA PRO A 10 18.15 9.34 8.78
C PRO A 10 16.92 8.45 8.98
N LYS A 11 17.05 7.40 9.79
CA LYS A 11 15.94 6.50 10.13
C LYS A 11 14.74 7.28 10.68
N GLY A 12 13.54 6.96 10.17
CA GLY A 12 12.29 7.58 10.62
C GLY A 12 12.06 9.01 10.15
N SER A 13 12.91 9.54 9.26
CA SER A 13 12.80 10.93 8.80
C SER A 13 11.83 11.14 7.63
N ILE A 14 11.41 10.07 6.93
CA ILE A 14 10.56 10.19 5.73
C ILE A 14 9.44 9.16 5.66
N ILE A 15 8.42 9.52 4.88
CA ILE A 15 7.42 8.62 4.33
C ILE A 15 7.78 8.37 2.86
N ALA A 16 8.09 7.13 2.50
CA ALA A 16 8.37 6.72 1.14
C ALA A 16 7.08 6.27 0.45
N HIS A 17 6.56 7.11 -0.46
CA HIS A 17 5.33 6.85 -1.20
C HIS A 17 5.63 6.19 -2.55
N PHE A 18 5.13 4.98 -2.75
CA PHE A 18 5.37 4.16 -3.93
C PHE A 18 4.13 4.03 -4.81
N GLU A 19 4.30 4.30 -6.11
CA GLU A 19 3.25 4.14 -7.10
C GLU A 19 3.30 2.77 -7.80
N ARG A 20 4.46 2.44 -8.39
CA ARG A 20 4.65 1.27 -9.26
C ARG A 20 5.65 0.26 -8.71
N THR A 21 6.28 0.60 -7.59
CA THR A 21 7.25 -0.28 -6.93
C THR A 21 6.52 -1.42 -6.25
N ASP A 22 7.07 -2.63 -6.33
CA ASP A 22 6.61 -3.74 -5.51
C ASP A 22 6.87 -3.43 -4.02
N LEU A 23 5.79 -3.21 -3.27
CA LEU A 23 5.84 -2.90 -1.84
C LEU A 23 6.46 -4.02 -1.01
N ARG A 24 6.43 -5.28 -1.47
CA ARG A 24 7.08 -6.40 -0.79
C ARG A 24 8.59 -6.27 -0.86
N LYS A 25 9.11 -5.98 -2.06
CA LYS A 25 10.52 -5.70 -2.27
C LYS A 25 10.96 -4.43 -1.53
N ALA A 26 10.12 -3.40 -1.51
CA ALA A 26 10.40 -2.19 -0.72
C ALA A 26 10.50 -2.53 0.78
N ARG A 27 9.59 -3.35 1.32
CA ARG A 27 9.66 -3.80 2.72
C ARG A 27 10.90 -4.65 3.00
N GLU A 28 11.26 -5.56 2.10
CA GLU A 28 12.46 -6.40 2.23
C GLU A 28 13.74 -5.54 2.33
N ILE A 29 13.87 -4.54 1.47
CA ILE A 29 15.08 -3.70 1.38
C ILE A 29 15.09 -2.62 2.47
N LEU A 30 13.97 -1.95 2.70
CA LEU A 30 13.90 -0.77 3.58
C LEU A 30 13.60 -1.13 5.04
N GLY A 31 13.10 -2.33 5.32
CA GLY A 31 12.77 -2.78 6.66
C GLY A 31 11.88 -1.77 7.39
N ASP A 32 12.30 -1.37 8.59
CA ASP A 32 11.65 -0.35 9.43
C ASP A 32 12.35 1.02 9.35
N HIS A 33 13.21 1.25 8.36
CA HIS A 33 14.01 2.48 8.23
C HIS A 33 13.15 3.70 7.90
N VAL A 34 12.07 3.48 7.15
CA VAL A 34 11.12 4.51 6.72
C VAL A 34 9.68 4.02 6.86
N ILE A 35 8.73 4.96 6.86
CA ILE A 35 7.31 4.60 6.69
C ILE A 35 7.06 4.31 5.21
N LEU A 36 6.53 3.14 4.91
CA LEU A 36 6.12 2.77 3.55
C LEU A 36 4.68 3.25 3.32
N MET A 37 4.43 3.88 2.19
CA MET A 37 3.09 4.28 1.76
C MET A 37 2.81 3.78 0.35
N GLY A 38 1.65 3.16 0.15
CA GLY A 38 1.22 2.67 -1.16
C GLY A 38 0.00 1.77 -1.07
N GLY A 39 -0.38 1.16 -2.18
CA GLY A 39 -1.57 0.31 -2.24
C GLY A 39 -1.60 -0.62 -3.44
N ILE A 40 -2.80 -1.04 -3.81
CA ILE A 40 -3.03 -1.86 -5.01
C ILE A 40 -3.25 -0.95 -6.23
N SER A 41 -3.19 -1.53 -7.43
CA SER A 41 -3.31 -0.74 -8.66
C SER A 41 -4.71 -0.11 -8.81
N PRO A 42 -4.81 1.09 -9.43
CA PRO A 42 -6.10 1.72 -9.76
C PRO A 42 -7.07 0.82 -10.52
N ALA A 43 -6.54 -0.07 -11.37
CA ALA A 43 -7.34 -1.03 -12.14
C ALA A 43 -8.18 -1.97 -11.26
N HIS A 44 -7.72 -2.29 -10.04
CA HIS A 44 -8.53 -3.07 -9.09
C HIS A 44 -9.78 -2.30 -8.65
N PHE A 45 -9.65 -0.99 -8.46
CA PHE A 45 -10.74 -0.13 -8.03
C PHE A 45 -11.75 0.17 -9.14
N ILE A 46 -11.28 0.29 -10.38
CA ILE A 46 -12.13 0.58 -11.55
C ILE A 46 -12.81 -0.70 -12.07
N HIS A 47 -12.04 -1.78 -12.26
CA HIS A 47 -12.53 -2.97 -12.98
C HIS A 47 -12.74 -4.20 -12.07
N GLY A 48 -12.28 -4.16 -10.83
CA GLY A 48 -12.41 -5.26 -9.89
C GLY A 48 -13.82 -5.43 -9.32
N THR A 49 -13.98 -6.49 -8.53
CA THR A 49 -15.15 -6.70 -7.67
C THR A 49 -14.80 -6.34 -6.22
N PRO A 50 -15.79 -6.00 -5.37
CA PRO A 50 -15.53 -5.69 -3.96
C PRO A 50 -14.76 -6.82 -3.25
N ARG A 51 -15.08 -8.07 -3.57
CA ARG A 51 -14.39 -9.23 -3.01
C ARG A 51 -12.91 -9.29 -3.43
N LYS A 52 -12.62 -9.12 -4.72
CA LYS A 52 -11.23 -9.12 -5.21
C LYS A 52 -10.42 -7.98 -4.61
N VAL A 53 -11.01 -6.79 -4.50
CA VAL A 53 -10.35 -5.65 -3.86
C VAL A 53 -10.05 -5.94 -2.39
N TYR A 54 -11.03 -6.46 -1.65
CA TYR A 54 -10.83 -6.84 -0.24
C TYR A 54 -9.68 -7.85 -0.09
N ASP A 55 -9.71 -8.92 -0.88
CA ASP A 55 -8.72 -10.00 -0.79
C ASP A 55 -7.31 -9.50 -1.13
N GLU A 56 -7.16 -8.69 -2.18
CA GLU A 56 -5.86 -8.12 -2.58
C GLU A 56 -5.31 -7.12 -1.56
N VAL A 57 -6.16 -6.28 -0.96
CA VAL A 57 -5.73 -5.38 0.13
C VAL A 57 -5.31 -6.18 1.36
N CYS A 58 -6.06 -7.20 1.77
CA CYS A 58 -5.67 -8.06 2.88
C CYS A 58 -4.36 -8.80 2.62
N LYS A 59 -4.17 -9.31 1.40
CA LYS A 59 -2.91 -9.95 0.98
C LYS A 59 -1.74 -8.98 1.09
N LEU A 60 -1.86 -7.79 0.48
CA LEU A 60 -0.84 -6.76 0.56
C LEU A 60 -0.49 -6.44 2.02
N LEU A 61 -1.49 -6.18 2.86
CA LEU A 61 -1.27 -5.86 4.27
C LEU A 61 -0.54 -6.98 5.00
N ASN A 62 -0.93 -8.24 4.83
CA ASN A 62 -0.24 -9.35 5.47
C ASN A 62 1.22 -9.49 5.03
N ASP A 63 1.53 -9.10 3.79
CA ASP A 63 2.89 -9.17 3.25
C ASP A 63 3.80 -8.03 3.74
N VAL A 64 3.24 -6.87 4.12
CA VAL A 64 4.05 -5.66 4.39
C VAL A 64 3.76 -4.93 5.69
N LYS A 65 2.74 -5.31 6.46
CA LYS A 65 2.35 -4.59 7.69
C LYS A 65 3.45 -4.69 8.75
N GLU A 66 4.01 -5.87 8.98
CA GLU A 66 5.11 -6.05 9.94
C GLU A 66 6.40 -5.39 9.43
N PRO A 67 7.22 -4.78 10.31
CA PRO A 67 7.06 -4.68 11.77
C PRO A 67 6.25 -3.44 12.25
N GLY A 68 5.48 -2.82 11.36
CA GLY A 68 4.87 -1.50 11.54
C GLY A 68 5.26 -0.52 10.43
N GLY A 69 4.79 0.72 10.50
CA GLY A 69 5.20 1.77 9.57
C GLY A 69 4.72 1.56 8.12
N PHE A 70 3.50 1.06 7.94
CA PHE A 70 2.84 0.98 6.63
C PHE A 70 1.57 1.84 6.59
N ILE A 71 1.42 2.66 5.56
CA ILE A 71 0.22 3.46 5.27
C ILE A 71 -0.39 2.94 3.96
N PHE A 72 -1.62 2.44 4.03
CA PHE A 72 -2.38 2.10 2.84
C PHE A 72 -2.88 3.38 2.14
N ALA A 73 -2.41 3.61 0.92
CA ALA A 73 -2.90 4.65 0.02
C ALA A 73 -3.81 3.99 -1.02
N GLY A 74 -5.07 4.43 -1.10
CA GLY A 74 -6.13 3.79 -1.92
C GLY A 74 -5.93 3.85 -3.43
N SER A 75 -4.89 4.51 -3.93
CA SER A 75 -4.46 4.45 -5.33
C SER A 75 -3.04 5.00 -5.45
N SER A 76 -2.50 4.98 -6.66
CA SER A 76 -1.25 5.63 -7.06
C SER A 76 -1.08 7.05 -6.49
N VAL A 77 0.14 7.59 -6.59
CA VAL A 77 0.50 8.96 -6.17
C VAL A 77 -0.46 10.05 -6.70
N ALA A 78 -1.22 9.78 -7.77
CA ALA A 78 -2.14 10.68 -8.45
C ALA A 78 -3.57 10.79 -7.86
N GLY A 79 -3.90 10.13 -6.74
CA GLY A 79 -5.23 10.20 -6.13
C GLY A 79 -6.25 9.21 -6.72
N ILE A 80 -7.47 9.18 -6.16
CA ILE A 80 -8.50 8.18 -6.52
C ILE A 80 -9.07 8.53 -7.91
N PRO A 81 -9.02 7.63 -8.90
CA PRO A 81 -9.59 7.88 -10.23
C PRO A 81 -11.11 8.10 -10.18
N ASP A 82 -11.63 8.94 -11.07
CA ASP A 82 -13.06 9.24 -11.20
C ASP A 82 -13.89 7.98 -11.52
N GLU A 83 -13.32 7.02 -12.25
CA GLU A 83 -13.95 5.76 -12.61
C GLU A 83 -13.95 4.74 -11.46
N THR A 84 -13.43 5.10 -10.28
CA THR A 84 -13.43 4.23 -9.10
C THR A 84 -14.85 3.90 -8.67
N ARG A 85 -15.14 2.60 -8.59
CA ARG A 85 -16.43 2.12 -8.08
C ARG A 85 -16.50 2.31 -6.56
N PRO A 86 -17.50 3.02 -6.00
CA PRO A 86 -17.58 3.28 -4.57
C PRO A 86 -17.60 2.01 -3.69
N GLU A 87 -18.23 0.94 -4.16
CA GLU A 87 -18.24 -0.36 -3.48
C GLU A 87 -16.85 -0.99 -3.37
N ASN A 88 -15.98 -0.77 -4.35
CA ASN A 88 -14.60 -1.24 -4.33
C ASN A 88 -13.77 -0.45 -3.31
N LEU A 89 -13.95 0.87 -3.25
CA LEU A 89 -13.28 1.69 -2.24
C LEU A 89 -13.73 1.31 -0.81
N ARG A 90 -15.03 1.08 -0.60
CA ARG A 90 -15.55 0.59 0.70
C ARG A 90 -14.93 -0.75 1.08
N ALA A 91 -14.80 -1.68 0.12
CA ALA A 91 -14.17 -2.97 0.38
C ALA A 91 -12.70 -2.85 0.77
N ALA A 92 -11.93 -1.93 0.17
CA ALA A 92 -10.56 -1.65 0.57
C ALA A 92 -10.48 -1.07 2.00
N ILE A 93 -11.37 -0.13 2.34
CA ILE A 93 -11.44 0.44 3.70
C ILE A 93 -11.73 -0.67 4.72
N ASP A 94 -12.66 -1.56 4.42
CA ASP A 94 -12.99 -2.70 5.29
C ASP A 94 -11.83 -3.68 5.42
N ALA A 95 -11.10 -3.95 4.34
CA ALA A 95 -9.89 -4.76 4.36
C ALA A 95 -8.80 -4.15 5.25
N VAL A 96 -8.55 -2.84 5.15
CA VAL A 96 -7.61 -2.14 6.04
C VAL A 96 -8.03 -2.29 7.50
N LYS A 97 -9.32 -2.06 7.81
CA LYS A 97 -9.84 -2.18 9.18
C LYS A 97 -9.75 -3.60 9.75
N LYS A 98 -9.88 -4.64 8.91
CA LYS A 98 -9.91 -6.03 9.34
C LYS A 98 -8.55 -6.71 9.33
N CYS A 99 -7.76 -6.49 8.27
CA CYS A 99 -6.49 -7.18 8.01
C CYS A 99 -5.25 -6.35 8.40
N GLY A 100 -5.39 -5.03 8.55
CA GLY A 100 -4.31 -4.11 8.95
C GLY A 100 -4.06 -4.02 10.46
N LYS A 101 -4.56 -4.99 11.23
CA LYS A 101 -4.34 -5.09 12.68
C LYS A 101 -3.09 -5.93 12.99
N TYR A 102 -2.47 -5.61 14.12
CA TYR A 102 -1.35 -6.33 14.73
C TYR A 102 -1.87 -7.07 15.96
#